data_AF-A0A2V8C0F7-F1
#
_entry.id   AF-A0A2V8C0F7-F1
#
_cell.length_a   1.000
_cell.length_b   1.000
_cell.length_c   1.000
_cell.angle_alpha   90.00
_cell.angle_beta   90.00
_cell.angle_gamma   90.00
#
_symmetry.space_group_name_H-M   'P 1'
#
loop_
_entity.id
_entity.type
_entity.pdbx_description
1 polymer ?
#
loop_
_entity_poly.entity_id
_entity_poly.type
_entity_poly.pdbx_seq_one_letter_code
_entity_poly.pdbx_strand_id
1 'polypeptide(L)'
;MTDLADLNKKPGGSSQGFISPDLNHNDVVKSGYIVSVARDAASGVTEVSSAACVELTSRLVSSYFASAVPVKPGETGTLFFATDTRGTIYRSRMGPIPNPIPADAEPLQPAR
;
A
#
# COMPACT_ATOMS: atom_id res chain seq x y z
N MET A 1 1.35 -6.16 6.58
CA MET A 1 1.21 -7.15 5.48
C MET A 1 1.86 -6.55 4.25
N THR A 2 2.32 -7.38 3.31
CA THR A 2 3.06 -6.91 2.12
C THR A 2 2.40 -7.32 0.81
N ASP A 3 1.12 -7.71 0.85
CA ASP A 3 0.35 -8.13 -0.31
C ASP A 3 -1.12 -7.75 -0.10
N LEU A 4 -1.75 -7.16 -1.12
CA LEU A 4 -3.18 -6.88 -1.14
C LEU A 4 -4.03 -8.16 -1.00
N ALA A 5 -3.56 -9.31 -1.50
CA ALA A 5 -4.26 -10.58 -1.38
C ALA A 5 -4.51 -10.96 0.09
N ASP A 6 -3.58 -10.65 0.99
CA ASP A 6 -3.76 -10.90 2.42
C ASP A 6 -4.76 -9.95 3.06
N LEU A 7 -4.76 -8.68 2.66
CA LEU A 7 -5.71 -7.69 3.14
C LEU A 7 -7.14 -7.94 2.62
N ASN A 8 -7.26 -8.61 1.48
CA ASN A 8 -8.55 -8.97 0.90
C ASN A 8 -9.20 -10.19 1.59
N LYS A 9 -8.43 -10.98 2.35
CA LYS A 9 -8.97 -12.14 3.09
C LYS A 9 -9.93 -11.68 4.18
N LYS A 10 -11.05 -12.40 4.30
CA LYS A 10 -12.03 -12.19 5.35
C LYS A 10 -11.58 -12.86 6.66
N PRO A 11 -11.60 -12.15 7.80
CA PRO A 11 -11.50 -12.78 9.11
C PRO A 11 -12.67 -13.74 9.37
N GLY A 12 -12.45 -14.73 10.23
CA GLY A 12 -13.53 -15.61 10.70
C GLY A 12 -14.70 -14.80 11.28
N GLY A 13 -15.93 -15.08 10.82
CA GLY A 13 -17.13 -14.35 11.22
C GLY A 13 -17.40 -13.04 10.46
N SER A 14 -16.52 -12.62 9.54
CA SER A 14 -16.77 -11.50 8.63
C SER A 14 -17.25 -11.95 7.25
N SER A 15 -18.09 -11.13 6.61
CA SER A 15 -18.46 -11.27 5.20
C SER A 15 -17.52 -10.53 4.24
N GLN A 16 -16.61 -9.70 4.76
CA GLN A 16 -15.72 -8.84 3.98
C GLN A 16 -14.28 -8.84 4.53
N GLY A 17 -13.30 -8.69 3.62
CA GLY A 17 -11.92 -8.39 3.96
C GLY A 17 -11.74 -6.90 4.33
N PHE A 18 -10.51 -6.52 4.63
CA PHE A 18 -10.19 -5.12 4.97
C PHE A 18 -10.29 -4.19 3.75
N ILE A 19 -9.98 -4.73 2.57
CA ILE A 19 -10.09 -4.02 1.28
C ILE A 19 -11.11 -4.69 0.37
N SER A 20 -11.62 -3.91 -0.57
CA SER A 20 -12.61 -4.36 -1.55
C SER A 20 -12.08 -5.52 -2.43
N PRO A 21 -12.96 -6.43 -2.92
CA PRO A 21 -12.59 -7.59 -3.75
C PRO A 21 -11.85 -7.28 -5.04
N ASP A 22 -11.92 -6.05 -5.53
CA ASP A 22 -11.22 -5.62 -6.73
C ASP A 22 -9.77 -5.18 -6.47
N LEU A 23 -9.34 -5.14 -5.20
CA LEU A 23 -7.95 -5.01 -4.77
C LEU A 23 -7.41 -6.35 -4.25
N ASN A 24 -7.53 -7.43 -5.03
CA ASN A 24 -7.29 -8.80 -4.57
C ASN A 24 -5.85 -9.32 -4.73
N HIS A 25 -4.96 -8.56 -5.36
CA HIS A 25 -3.53 -8.85 -5.48
C HIS A 25 -2.77 -7.56 -5.76
N ASN A 26 -1.47 -7.55 -5.48
CA ASN A 26 -0.60 -6.43 -5.87
C ASN A 26 -0.61 -6.20 -7.38
N ASP A 27 -0.40 -4.94 -7.77
CA ASP A 27 -0.31 -4.48 -9.16
C ASP A 27 -1.62 -4.59 -9.95
N VAL A 28 -2.74 -4.72 -9.23
CA VAL A 28 -4.08 -4.62 -9.81
C VAL A 28 -4.37 -3.20 -10.29
N VAL A 29 -5.07 -3.10 -11.42
CA VAL A 29 -5.53 -1.82 -11.97
C VAL A 29 -6.90 -1.47 -11.38
N LYS A 30 -6.97 -0.34 -10.67
CA LYS A 30 -8.21 0.25 -10.16
C LYS A 30 -8.27 1.72 -10.53
N SER A 31 -9.37 2.14 -11.16
CA SER A 31 -9.62 3.54 -11.54
C SER A 31 -8.46 4.22 -12.31
N GLY A 32 -7.74 3.46 -13.14
CA GLY A 32 -6.61 3.99 -13.93
C GLY A 32 -5.25 3.99 -13.22
N TYR A 33 -5.17 3.41 -12.01
CA TYR A 33 -3.93 3.29 -11.23
C TYR A 33 -3.61 1.83 -10.95
N ILE A 34 -2.32 1.51 -11.03
CA ILE A 34 -1.72 0.27 -10.52
C ILE A 34 -1.53 0.47 -9.02
N VAL A 35 -2.17 -0.36 -8.21
CA VAL A 35 -2.14 -0.27 -6.75
C VAL A 35 -1.37 -1.46 -6.16
N SER A 36 -0.45 -1.17 -5.25
CA SER A 36 0.37 -2.21 -4.61
C SER A 36 0.70 -1.87 -3.16
N VAL A 37 0.96 -2.91 -2.37
CA VAL A 37 1.51 -2.82 -1.02
C VAL A 37 2.78 -3.66 -0.94
N ALA A 38 3.80 -3.16 -0.27
CA ALA A 38 5.06 -3.85 -0.04
C ALA A 38 5.54 -3.65 1.40
N ARG A 39 6.59 -4.38 1.78
CA ARG A 39 7.36 -4.05 2.99
C ARG A 39 7.97 -2.66 2.84
N ASP A 40 7.85 -1.85 3.87
CA ASP A 40 8.59 -0.59 3.93
C ASP A 40 10.10 -0.87 4.00
N ALA A 41 10.86 -0.26 3.11
CA ALA A 41 12.30 -0.45 2.98
C ALA A 41 13.12 0.45 3.93
N ALA A 42 12.46 1.21 4.82
CA ALA A 42 13.13 1.98 5.85
C ALA A 42 13.97 1.09 6.79
N SER A 43 15.08 1.65 7.29
CA SER A 43 15.92 0.97 8.28
C SER A 43 15.13 0.69 9.57
N GLY A 44 15.25 -0.52 10.11
CA GLY A 44 14.58 -0.91 11.35
C GLY A 44 13.18 -1.52 11.15
N VAL A 45 12.68 -1.62 9.91
CA VAL A 45 11.48 -2.41 9.63
C VAL A 45 11.80 -3.89 9.82
N THR A 46 11.04 -4.58 10.66
CA THR A 46 11.25 -5.98 11.03
C THR A 46 10.06 -6.83 10.64
N GLU A 47 10.28 -8.14 10.55
CA GLU A 47 9.18 -9.09 10.49
C GLU A 47 8.57 -9.24 11.88
N VAL A 48 7.25 -9.49 11.92
CA VAL A 48 6.51 -9.66 13.17
C VAL A 48 6.00 -11.09 13.25
N SER A 49 6.37 -11.80 14.29
CA SER A 49 5.89 -13.16 14.56
C SER A 49 4.65 -13.11 15.45
N SER A 50 3.56 -12.55 14.95
CA SER A 50 2.27 -12.53 15.63
C SER A 50 1.26 -13.43 14.92
N ALA A 51 0.38 -14.09 15.69
CA ALA A 51 -0.75 -14.79 15.11
C ALA A 51 -1.63 -13.80 14.34
N ALA A 52 -1.89 -14.09 13.07
CA ALA A 52 -2.81 -13.31 12.25
C ALA A 52 -4.24 -13.82 12.41
N CYS A 53 -5.22 -12.92 12.26
CA CYS A 53 -6.65 -13.29 12.28
C CYS A 53 -7.11 -14.04 11.02
N VAL A 54 -6.23 -14.14 10.01
CA VAL A 54 -6.44 -14.83 8.73
C VAL A 54 -5.17 -15.61 8.38
N GLU A 55 -5.29 -16.66 7.59
CA GLU A 55 -4.13 -17.34 7.03
C GLU A 55 -3.43 -16.42 6.03
N LEU A 56 -2.18 -16.04 6.33
CA LEU A 56 -1.40 -15.13 5.48
C LEU A 56 -0.53 -15.91 4.50
N THR A 57 -0.39 -15.37 3.30
CA THR A 57 0.57 -15.82 2.29
C THR A 57 1.85 -14.99 2.30
N SER A 58 1.79 -13.74 2.80
CA SER A 58 2.94 -12.87 3.02
C SER A 58 3.36 -12.78 4.49
N ARG A 59 4.59 -12.30 4.73
CA ARG A 59 5.11 -12.08 6.08
C ARG A 59 4.49 -10.82 6.70
N LEU A 60 4.20 -10.88 7.99
CA LEU A 60 3.88 -9.68 8.76
C LEU A 60 5.13 -8.84 8.96
N VAL A 61 4.96 -7.52 8.85
CA VAL A 61 6.04 -6.54 8.92
C VAL A 61 5.59 -5.38 9.81
N SER A 62 6.53 -4.76 10.51
CA SER A 62 6.26 -3.63 11.41
C SER A 62 5.89 -2.34 10.68
N SER A 63 6.27 -2.22 9.40
CA SER A 63 5.83 -1.14 8.51
C SER A 63 5.59 -1.62 7.07
N TYR A 64 4.67 -0.95 6.39
CA TYR A 64 4.30 -1.18 5.00
C TYR A 64 4.52 0.10 4.18
N PHE A 65 4.67 -0.09 2.88
CA PHE A 65 4.63 0.96 1.87
C PHE A 65 3.50 0.63 0.90
N ALA A 66 2.58 1.56 0.67
CA ALA A 66 1.51 1.43 -0.31
C ALA A 66 1.69 2.49 -1.40
N SER A 67 1.47 2.12 -2.66
CA SER A 67 1.59 3.02 -3.79
C SER A 67 0.40 2.94 -4.74
N ALA A 68 0.15 4.05 -5.43
CA ALA A 68 -0.74 4.11 -6.57
C ALA A 68 -0.06 4.89 -7.70
N VAL A 69 0.22 4.18 -8.80
CA VAL A 69 0.91 4.71 -9.98
C VAL A 69 -0.06 4.72 -11.16
N PRO A 70 -0.24 5.84 -11.89
CA PRO A 70 -1.07 5.84 -13.09
C PRO A 70 -0.61 4.76 -14.08
N VAL A 71 -1.53 3.96 -14.61
CA VAL A 71 -1.23 3.00 -15.69
C VAL A 71 -0.54 3.69 -16.87
N LYS A 72 -1.01 4.89 -17.22
CA LYS A 72 -0.38 5.75 -18.23
C LYS A 72 -0.31 7.19 -17.71
N PRO A 73 0.85 7.63 -17.18
CA PRO A 73 1.02 8.99 -16.67
C PRO A 73 0.65 10.05 -17.70
N GLY A 74 -0.13 11.04 -17.29
CA GLY A 74 -0.69 12.09 -18.14
C GLY A 74 -2.05 11.75 -18.77
N GLU A 75 -2.45 10.47 -18.78
CA GLU A 75 -3.75 10.04 -19.34
C GLU A 75 -4.68 9.44 -18.29
N THR A 76 -4.25 8.38 -17.60
CA THR A 76 -5.07 7.73 -16.56
C THR A 76 -4.92 8.41 -15.19
N GLY A 77 -3.92 9.29 -15.06
CA GLY A 77 -3.63 10.07 -13.86
C GLY A 77 -2.43 10.98 -14.06
N THR A 78 -2.38 12.10 -13.34
CA THR A 78 -1.28 13.09 -13.41
C THR A 78 -0.41 13.13 -12.14
N LEU A 79 -0.82 12.40 -11.10
CA LEU A 79 -0.13 12.33 -9.82
C LEU A 79 0.23 10.88 -9.50
N PHE A 80 1.33 10.71 -8.80
CA PHE A 80 1.75 9.46 -8.19
C PHE A 80 1.52 9.58 -6.69
N PHE A 81 1.02 8.53 -6.05
CA PHE A 81 0.71 8.55 -4.62
C PHE A 81 1.46 7.46 -3.87
N ALA A 82 1.80 7.76 -2.63
CA ALA A 82 2.32 6.78 -1.69
C ALA A 82 1.91 7.11 -0.27
N THR A 83 1.85 6.08 0.57
CA THR A 83 1.67 6.20 2.01
C THR A 83 2.37 5.03 2.71
N ASP A 84 2.64 5.19 3.99
CA ASP A 84 3.21 4.17 4.84
C ASP A 84 2.50 4.18 6.21
N THR A 85 3.05 3.47 7.20
CA THR A 85 2.47 3.39 8.55
C THR A 85 2.32 4.74 9.25
N ARG A 86 2.95 5.82 8.78
CA ARG A 86 2.76 7.18 9.32
C ARG A 86 1.41 7.77 8.92
N GLY A 87 0.69 7.18 7.97
CA GLY A 87 -0.67 7.59 7.58
C GLY A 87 -0.76 8.91 6.80
N THR A 88 0.37 9.55 6.48
CA THR A 88 0.41 10.70 5.56
C THR A 88 0.29 10.20 4.13
N ILE A 89 -0.53 10.86 3.32
CA ILE A 89 -0.60 10.60 1.87
C ILE A 89 0.31 11.60 1.18
N TYR A 90 1.27 11.09 0.43
CA TYR A 90 2.22 11.87 -0.36
C TYR A 90 1.83 11.86 -1.83
N ARG A 91 2.20 12.92 -2.55
CA ARG A 91 1.99 13.07 -3.99
C ARG A 91 3.29 13.43 -4.71
N SER A 92 3.38 13.07 -5.98
CA SER A 92 4.45 13.53 -6.89
C SER A 92 3.87 13.75 -8.28
N ARG A 93 4.44 14.70 -9.03
CA ARG A 93 4.20 14.90 -10.47
C ARG A 93 5.35 14.38 -11.34
N MET A 94 6.50 14.07 -10.72
CA MET A 94 7.74 13.76 -11.44
C MET A 94 7.89 12.26 -11.74
N GLY A 95 7.19 11.41 -11.02
CA GLY A 95 7.30 9.96 -11.13
C GLY A 95 6.84 9.25 -9.86
N PRO A 96 6.90 7.90 -9.84
CA PRO A 96 6.59 7.09 -8.67
C PRO A 96 7.42 7.53 -7.45
N ILE A 97 6.77 7.60 -6.29
CA ILE A 97 7.44 7.90 -5.03
C ILE A 97 8.20 6.64 -4.60
N PRO A 98 9.49 6.74 -4.24
CA PRO A 98 10.28 5.57 -3.87
C PRO A 98 9.87 5.01 -2.51
N ASN A 99 10.29 3.78 -2.25
CA ASN A 99 10.20 3.09 -0.97
C ASN A 99 11.62 2.93 -0.40
N PRO A 100 11.94 3.47 0.79
CA PRO A 100 11.04 4.22 1.69
C PRO A 100 10.67 5.60 1.15
N ILE A 101 9.53 6.12 1.62
CA ILE A 101 9.08 7.47 1.24
C ILE A 101 10.09 8.50 1.76
N PRO A 102 10.69 9.34 0.88
CA PRO A 102 11.66 10.34 1.28
C PRO A 102 11.10 11.33 2.31
N ALA A 103 11.96 11.83 3.20
CA ALA A 103 11.56 12.79 4.23
C ALA A 103 11.06 14.13 3.64
N ASP A 104 11.50 14.46 2.43
CA ASP A 104 11.14 15.65 1.66
C ASP A 104 10.00 15.41 0.66
N ALA A 105 9.36 14.24 0.69
CA ALA A 105 8.21 13.95 -0.16
C ALA A 105 7.05 14.93 0.12
N GLU A 106 6.35 15.35 -0.94
CA GLU A 106 5.30 16.36 -0.83
C GLU A 106 4.01 15.77 -0.22
N PRO A 107 3.54 16.25 0.95
CA PRO A 107 2.29 15.77 1.53
C PRO A 107 1.08 16.31 0.75
N LEU A 108 0.15 15.42 0.40
CA LEU A 108 -1.19 15.80 -0.07
C LEU A 108 -2.12 16.08 1.12
N GLN A 109 -2.03 15.25 2.16
CA GLN A 109 -2.83 15.36 3.38
C GLN A 109 -1.95 15.02 4.58
N PRO A 110 -1.95 15.83 5.66
CA PRO A 110 -1.22 15.50 6.88
C PRO A 110 -1.82 14.26 7.56
N ALA A 111 -1.00 13.52 8.31
CA ALA A 111 -1.47 12.40 9.14
C ALA A 111 -2.61 12.86 10.08
N ARG A 112 -3.60 11.99 10.26
CA ARG A 112 -4.74 12.21 11.17
C ARG A 112 -4.42 11.78 12.59
#